data_AF-A0A6L5G0H8-F1
#
_entry.id   AF-A0A6L5G0H8-F1
#
_cell.length_a   1.000
_cell.length_b   1.000
_cell.length_c   1.000
_cell.angle_alpha   90.00
_cell.angle_beta   90.00
_cell.angle_gamma   90.00
#
_symmetry.space_group_name_H-M   'P 1'
#
loop_
_entity.id
_entity.type
_entity.pdbx_description
1 polymer ?
#
loop_
_entity_poly.entity_id
_entity_poly.type
_entity_poly.pdbx_seq_one_letter_code
_entity_poly.pdbx_strand_id
1 'polypeptide(L)'
;MADGYSGPVRILDSNGILLTVGFADLSAVEEYSTWGGWLKVLDGTGVAGKALRVGLVVPDGATATAQLDPDSVEEEYAVSEVFGIGPAPF
;
A
#
# COMPACT_ATOMS: atom_id res chain seq x y z
N MET A 1 -5.26 18.52 -1.61
CA MET A 1 -4.82 17.11 -1.56
C MET A 1 -6.08 16.28 -1.62
N ALA A 2 -6.07 15.16 -2.33
CA ALA A 2 -7.25 14.31 -2.39
C ALA A 2 -7.49 13.69 -1.00
N ASP A 3 -8.73 13.32 -0.69
CA ASP A 3 -9.06 12.66 0.59
C ASP A 3 -8.79 11.13 0.54
N GLY A 4 -8.43 10.61 -0.63
CA GLY A 4 -8.12 9.21 -0.86
C GLY A 4 -7.62 8.92 -2.28
N TYR A 5 -7.24 7.66 -2.49
CA TYR A 5 -6.79 7.11 -3.76
C TYR A 5 -7.24 5.67 -3.92
N SER A 6 -7.88 5.34 -5.05
CA SER A 6 -8.23 3.96 -5.40
C SER A 6 -7.70 3.66 -6.80
N GLY A 7 -6.77 2.71 -6.91
CA GLY A 7 -6.10 2.44 -8.18
C GLY A 7 -4.81 1.62 -8.08
N PRO A 8 -4.12 1.44 -9.22
CA PRO A 8 -2.88 0.67 -9.27
C PRO A 8 -1.73 1.41 -8.57
N VAL A 9 -0.93 0.69 -7.78
CA VAL A 9 0.27 1.21 -7.10
C VAL A 9 1.50 0.36 -7.41
N ARG A 10 2.67 0.99 -7.35
CA ARG A 10 3.96 0.28 -7.34
C ARG A 10 4.43 0.13 -5.91
N ILE A 11 4.89 -1.06 -5.56
CA ILE A 11 5.38 -1.38 -4.20
C ILE A 11 6.89 -1.56 -4.26
N LEU A 12 7.61 -0.75 -3.50
CA LEU A 12 9.07 -0.69 -3.47
C LEU A 12 9.61 -1.20 -2.13
N ASP A 13 10.81 -1.77 -2.14
CA ASP A 13 11.57 -2.03 -0.92
C ASP A 13 12.18 -0.74 -0.34
N SER A 14 12.92 -0.85 0.77
CA SER A 14 13.60 0.29 1.39
C SER A 14 14.73 0.90 0.56
N ASN A 15 15.18 0.22 -0.50
CA ASN A 15 16.19 0.70 -1.44
C ASN A 15 15.58 1.29 -2.73
N GLY A 16 14.24 1.32 -2.84
CA GLY A 16 13.53 1.78 -4.03
C GLY A 16 13.41 0.73 -5.14
N ILE A 17 13.74 -0.54 -4.87
CA ILE A 17 13.59 -1.64 -5.82
C ILE A 17 12.13 -2.05 -5.90
N LEU A 18 11.60 -2.18 -7.12
CA LEU A 18 10.24 -2.65 -7.36
C LEU A 18 10.09 -4.11 -6.92
N LEU A 19 9.26 -4.35 -5.91
CA LEU A 19 8.90 -5.68 -5.43
C LEU A 19 7.76 -6.27 -6.26
N THR A 20 6.70 -5.49 -6.48
CA THR A 20 5.54 -5.87 -7.28
C THR A 20 4.68 -4.64 -7.60
N VAL A 21 3.59 -4.86 -8.35
CA VAL A 21 2.48 -3.93 -8.52
C VAL A 21 1.24 -4.51 -7.84
N GLY A 22 0.35 -3.63 -7.40
CA GLY A 22 -0.91 -4.01 -6.76
C GLY A 22 -2.00 -3.00 -7.02
N PHE A 23 -3.16 -3.22 -6.42
CA PHE A 23 -4.26 -2.27 -6.37
C PHE A 23 -4.46 -1.82 -4.93
N ALA A 24 -4.47 -0.52 -4.70
CA ALA A 24 -4.69 0.04 -3.37
C ALA A 24 -5.99 0.83 -3.32
N ASP A 25 -6.66 0.77 -2.18
CA ASP A 25 -7.74 1.66 -1.81
C ASP A 25 -7.34 2.35 -0.50
N LEU A 26 -7.01 3.63 -0.59
CA LEU A 26 -6.38 4.41 0.46
C LEU A 26 -7.21 5.65 0.79
N SER A 27 -7.23 6.03 2.05
CA SER A 27 -7.91 7.24 2.52
C SER A 27 -7.15 7.91 3.66
N ALA A 28 -7.43 9.19 3.87
CA ALA A 28 -7.02 9.89 5.07
C ALA A 28 -7.77 9.32 6.29
N VAL A 29 -7.05 9.14 7.40
CA VAL A 29 -7.58 8.69 8.67
C VAL A 29 -7.41 9.82 9.68
N GLU A 30 -8.42 10.69 9.74
CA GLU A 30 -8.37 11.95 10.51
C GLU A 30 -8.08 11.73 12.00
N GLU A 31 -8.69 10.68 12.59
CA GLU A 31 -8.55 10.34 14.01
C GLU A 31 -7.08 10.23 14.46
N TYR A 32 -6.23 9.69 13.59
CA TYR A 32 -4.81 9.46 13.87
C TYR A 32 -3.89 10.40 13.08
N SER A 33 -4.46 11.38 12.37
CA SER A 33 -3.71 12.28 11.47
C SER A 33 -2.77 11.50 10.54
N THR A 34 -3.24 10.38 10.00
CA THR A 34 -2.49 9.48 9.12
C THR A 34 -3.31 9.13 7.89
N TRP A 35 -2.86 8.14 7.12
CA TRP A 35 -3.58 7.55 6.00
C TRP A 35 -3.43 6.04 6.05
N GLY A 36 -4.32 5.33 5.36
CA GLY A 36 -4.30 3.87 5.34
C GLY A 36 -5.38 3.31 4.44
N GLY A 37 -5.62 2.01 4.54
CA GLY A 37 -6.65 1.31 3.76
C GLY A 37 -6.20 -0.10 3.39
N TRP A 38 -6.44 -0.51 2.16
CA TRP A 38 -6.19 -1.89 1.72
C TRP A 38 -5.28 -1.94 0.50
N LEU A 39 -4.46 -2.98 0.45
CA LEU A 39 -3.63 -3.32 -0.68
C LEU A 39 -3.93 -4.76 -1.12
N LYS A 40 -4.21 -4.93 -2.42
CA LYS A 40 -4.31 -6.24 -3.07
C LYS A 40 -3.12 -6.45 -4.00
N VAL A 41 -2.44 -7.57 -3.85
CA VAL A 41 -1.35 -8.01 -4.74
C VAL A 41 -1.61 -9.43 -5.20
N LEU A 42 -1.06 -9.83 -6.35
CA LEU A 42 -1.11 -11.23 -6.77
C LEU A 42 -0.44 -12.13 -5.72
N ASP A 43 -1.07 -13.26 -5.43
CA ASP A 43 -0.51 -14.28 -4.55
C ASP A 43 0.81 -14.85 -5.13
N GLY A 44 1.70 -15.29 -4.25
CA GLY A 44 3.04 -15.77 -4.60
C GLY A 44 4.06 -14.67 -4.94
N THR A 45 3.68 -13.39 -4.91
CA THR A 45 4.63 -12.27 -5.04
C THR A 45 5.47 -12.09 -3.77
N GLY A 46 6.58 -11.35 -3.88
CA GLY A 46 7.46 -11.06 -2.74
C GLY A 46 6.83 -10.25 -1.60
N VAL A 47 5.61 -9.74 -1.81
CA VAL A 47 4.83 -8.95 -0.83
C VAL A 47 3.67 -9.76 -0.24
N ALA A 48 3.12 -10.70 -1.00
CA ALA A 48 1.95 -11.49 -0.60
C ALA A 48 2.11 -12.16 0.77
N GLY A 49 1.17 -11.87 1.68
CA GLY A 49 1.11 -12.49 3.01
C GLY A 49 2.25 -12.10 3.97
N LYS A 50 2.93 -10.97 3.75
CA LYS A 50 4.08 -10.56 4.58
C LYS A 50 3.86 -9.20 5.23
N ALA A 51 4.16 -9.11 6.51
CA ALA A 51 4.28 -7.84 7.21
C ALA A 51 5.61 -7.17 6.80
N LEU A 52 5.52 -6.08 6.03
CA LEU A 52 6.68 -5.40 5.45
C LEU A 52 6.52 -3.89 5.56
N ARG A 53 7.64 -3.17 5.74
CA ARG A 53 7.70 -1.74 5.45
C ARG A 53 8.07 -1.55 3.99
N VAL A 54 7.26 -0.80 3.26
CA VAL A 54 7.39 -0.61 1.81
C VAL A 54 7.24 0.87 1.43
N GLY A 55 7.78 1.22 0.27
CA GLY A 55 7.39 2.44 -0.43
C GLY A 55 6.17 2.16 -1.32
N LEU A 56 5.12 2.97 -1.22
CA LEU A 56 3.98 2.96 -2.14
C LEU A 56 4.08 4.16 -3.08
N VAL A 57 4.02 3.90 -4.39
CA VAL A 57 4.00 4.94 -5.41
C VAL A 57 2.64 4.93 -6.09
N VAL A 58 1.93 6.04 -5.95
CA VAL A 58 0.69 6.34 -6.68
C VAL A 58 1.07 6.99 -8.03
N PRO A 59 0.50 6.56 -9.19
CA PRO A 59 0.90 7.03 -10.52
C PRO A 59 0.92 8.55 -10.70
N ASP A 60 -0.10 9.25 -10.18
CA ASP A 60 -0.24 10.71 -10.24
C ASP A 60 0.12 11.38 -8.91
N GLY A 61 0.70 10.62 -7.98
CA GLY A 61 0.92 11.01 -6.61
C GLY A 61 2.39 11.00 -6.20
N ALA A 62 2.62 11.10 -4.90
CA ALA A 62 3.95 10.98 -4.32
C ALA A 62 4.30 9.52 -4.00
N THR A 63 5.57 9.30 -3.67
CA THR A 63 5.99 8.09 -2.96
C THR A 63 5.79 8.30 -1.47
N ALA A 64 5.09 7.39 -0.80
CA ALA A 64 4.92 7.41 0.64
C ALA A 64 5.39 6.09 1.26
N THR A 65 5.79 6.13 2.54
CA THR A 65 6.19 4.92 3.26
C THR A 65 4.96 4.35 3.96
N ALA A 66 4.80 3.02 3.92
CA ALA A 66 3.73 2.33 4.64
C ALA A 66 4.24 1.06 5.31
N GLN A 67 3.54 0.63 6.35
CA GLN A 67 3.61 -0.71 6.90
C GLN A 67 2.41 -1.51 6.38
N LEU A 68 2.68 -2.71 5.87
CA LEU A 68 1.67 -3.68 5.49
C LEU A 68 1.43 -4.63 6.65
N ASP A 69 0.17 -4.94 6.93
CA ASP A 69 -0.23 -6.03 7.81
C ASP A 69 -1.06 -7.06 7.03
N PRO A 70 -0.63 -8.33 6.91
CA PRO A 70 -1.37 -9.35 6.19
C PRO A 70 -2.74 -9.59 6.82
N ASP A 71 -3.78 -9.62 5.99
CA ASP A 71 -5.14 -9.90 6.44
C ASP A 71 -5.61 -11.27 5.94
N SER A 72 -5.85 -11.37 4.63
CA SER A 72 -6.48 -12.54 4.02
C SER A 72 -5.92 -12.83 2.63
N VAL A 73 -6.31 -13.98 2.07
CA VAL A 73 -6.10 -14.32 0.66
C VAL A 73 -7.47 -14.53 0.04
N GLU A 74 -7.76 -13.77 -1.00
CA GLU A 74 -9.01 -13.79 -1.75
C GLU A 74 -8.73 -14.26 -3.18
N GLU A 75 -9.16 -15.47 -3.52
CA GLU A 75 -8.93 -16.08 -4.83
C GLU A 75 -7.43 -16.14 -5.20
N GLU A 76 -6.98 -15.26 -6.10
CA GLU A 76 -5.59 -15.14 -6.57
C GLU A 76 -4.84 -13.94 -5.94
N TYR A 77 -5.46 -13.22 -5.01
CA TYR A 77 -4.93 -12.01 -4.40
C TYR A 77 -4.62 -12.20 -2.91
N ALA A 78 -3.44 -11.78 -2.49
CA ALA A 78 -3.15 -11.52 -1.09
C ALA A 78 -3.57 -10.09 -0.74
N VAL A 79 -4.31 -9.96 0.36
CA VAL A 79 -4.81 -8.69 0.89
C VAL A 79 -4.00 -8.30 2.11
N SER A 80 -3.65 -7.02 2.22
CA SER A 80 -2.98 -6.46 3.39
C SER A 80 -3.59 -5.12 3.76
N GLU A 81 -3.73 -4.89 5.06
CA GLU A 81 -4.02 -3.56 5.58
C GLU A 81 -2.79 -2.67 5.42
N VAL A 82 -3.02 -1.41 5.08
CA VAL A 82 -1.99 -0.40 4.85
C VAL A 82 -2.05 0.62 5.98
N PHE A 83 -0.93 0.80 6.67
CA PHE A 83 -0.73 1.85 7.65
C PHE A 83 0.32 2.84 7.16
N GLY A 84 -0.11 4.07 6.89
CA GLY A 84 0.74 5.14 6.41
C GLY A 84 1.76 5.63 7.43
N ILE A 85 2.97 5.93 6.96
CA ILE A 85 4.06 6.53 7.73
C ILE A 85 4.45 7.85 7.07
N GLY A 86 4.08 8.96 7.71
CA GLY A 86 4.30 10.30 7.19
C GLY A 86 3.18 10.76 6.23
N PRO A 87 3.46 11.70 5.31
CA PRO A 87 2.43 12.29 4.47
C PRO A 87 1.80 11.28 3.51
N ALA A 88 0.52 11.47 3.21
CA ALA A 88 -0.21 10.67 2.24
C ALA A 88 0.34 10.86 0.81
N PRO A 89 0.26 9.82 -0.05
CA PRO A 89 0.74 9.90 -1.42
C PRO A 89 -0.22 10.60 -2.42
N PHE A 90 -1.37 11.14 -1.98
CA PHE A 90 -2.46 11.69 -2.80
C PHE A 90 -2.94 13.08 -2.34
#